data_AF-A0A090GLI1-F1
#
_entry.id   AF-A0A090GLI1-F1
#
_cell.length_a   1.000
_cell.length_b   1.000
_cell.length_c   1.000
_cell.angle_alpha   90.00
_cell.angle_beta   90.00
_cell.angle_gamma   90.00
#
_symmetry.space_group_name_H-M   'P 1'
#
loop_
_entity.id
_entity.type
_entity.pdbx_description
1 polymer ?
#
loop_
_entity_poly.entity_id
_entity_poly.type
_entity_poly.pdbx_seq_one_letter_code
_entity_poly.pdbx_strand_id
1 'polypeptide(L)'
;MIVAPVEGGLYAIVDGQHRTTAAMLRGIELIPCQIVQADRAQQAAAYAAVNGNITKTTAQQLFYARLAAGDTHAKDLMDVCAAAGVEIVRRNMVSTKMKPGQTQAVGALSRCLQRYGRETLITALQCITETADGNPGFVRATIIEGLCEALGGSPWVNLGEALLRAMDDFSFPDVWGEITDGHDKLFPATVCTMIANKVTEHLKARLTPSQQAA
;
A
#
# COMPACT_ATOMS: atom_id res chain seq x y z
N MET A 1 29.14 -18.05 6.82
CA MET A 1 28.32 -18.85 5.88
C MET A 1 27.92 -20.14 6.56
N ILE A 2 26.84 -20.79 6.13
CA ILE A 2 26.40 -22.08 6.70
C ILE A 2 26.68 -23.17 5.67
N VAL A 3 27.33 -24.24 6.12
CA VAL A 3 27.70 -25.38 5.26
C VAL A 3 27.35 -26.71 5.93
N ALA A 4 27.14 -27.73 5.11
CA ALA A 4 26.92 -29.10 5.57
C ALA A 4 27.89 -30.07 4.85
N PRO A 5 28.47 -31.05 5.55
CA PRO A 5 29.40 -31.99 4.93
C PRO A 5 28.69 -32.84 3.86
N VAL A 6 29.42 -33.15 2.79
CA VAL A 6 29.03 -34.11 1.74
C VAL A 6 30.16 -35.11 1.50
N GLU A 7 29.90 -36.15 0.71
CA GLU A 7 30.91 -37.17 0.38
C GLU A 7 32.18 -36.55 -0.24
N GLY A 8 33.32 -37.20 0.01
CA GLY A 8 34.61 -36.76 -0.53
C GLY A 8 35.30 -35.64 0.26
N GLY A 9 34.88 -35.37 1.51
CA GLY A 9 35.49 -34.34 2.36
C GLY A 9 35.13 -32.91 1.94
N LEU A 10 34.09 -32.78 1.13
CA LEU A 10 33.58 -31.50 0.64
C LEU A 10 32.42 -31.00 1.51
N TYR A 11 32.03 -29.75 1.28
CA TYR A 11 30.93 -29.12 1.99
C TYR A 11 29.96 -28.46 0.99
N ALA A 12 28.67 -28.72 1.15
CA ALA A 12 27.62 -28.01 0.45
C ALA A 12 27.32 -26.69 1.14
N ILE A 13 27.14 -25.61 0.36
CA ILE A 13 26.73 -24.30 0.87
C ILE A 13 25.23 -24.32 1.10
N VAL A 14 24.82 -24.24 2.37
CA VAL A 14 23.40 -24.16 2.77
C VAL A 14 22.94 -22.70 2.73
N ASP A 15 23.75 -21.77 3.22
CA ASP A 15 23.49 -20.32 3.16
C ASP A 15 24.79 -19.51 3.03
N GLY A 16 24.72 -18.40 2.30
CA GLY A 16 25.85 -17.50 2.06
C GLY A 16 26.45 -17.58 0.65
N GLN A 17 25.72 -18.13 -0.33
CA GLN A 17 26.19 -18.27 -1.73
C GLN A 17 26.73 -16.95 -2.30
N HIS A 18 25.99 -15.84 -2.15
CA HIS A 18 26.43 -14.51 -2.58
C HIS A 18 27.75 -14.06 -1.93
N ARG A 19 27.95 -14.39 -0.64
CA ARG A 19 29.18 -14.06 0.09
C ARG A 19 30.35 -14.87 -0.43
N THR A 20 30.13 -16.15 -0.73
CA THR A 20 31.15 -17.02 -1.33
C THR A 20 31.55 -16.54 -2.72
N THR A 21 30.58 -16.19 -3.57
CA THR A 21 30.86 -15.63 -4.90
C THR A 21 31.60 -14.30 -4.79
N ALA A 22 31.20 -13.41 -3.89
CA ALA A 22 31.89 -12.12 -3.70
C ALA A 22 33.32 -12.30 -3.19
N ALA A 23 33.55 -13.23 -2.26
CA ALA A 23 34.88 -13.57 -1.76
C ALA A 23 35.78 -14.13 -2.87
N MET A 24 35.25 -15.05 -3.69
CA MET A 24 35.96 -15.58 -4.85
C MET A 24 36.35 -14.48 -5.84
N LEU A 25 35.43 -13.55 -6.15
CA LEU A 25 35.69 -12.39 -7.02
C LEU A 25 36.70 -11.40 -6.43
N ARG A 26 36.94 -11.44 -5.12
CA ARG A 26 37.92 -10.61 -4.41
C ARG A 26 39.24 -11.35 -4.15
N GLY A 27 39.38 -12.60 -4.61
CA GLY A 27 40.57 -13.41 -4.35
C GLY A 27 40.73 -13.82 -2.88
N ILE A 28 39.64 -13.87 -2.12
CA ILE A 28 39.67 -14.31 -0.72
C ILE A 28 39.60 -15.85 -0.70
N GLU A 29 40.67 -16.49 -0.22
CA GLU A 29 40.81 -17.95 -0.23
C GLU A 29 40.07 -18.65 0.92
N LEU A 30 39.88 -17.98 2.05
CA LEU A 30 39.28 -18.56 3.25
C LEU A 30 38.09 -17.71 3.74
N ILE A 31 36.97 -18.36 3.99
CA ILE A 31 35.74 -17.73 4.49
C ILE A 31 35.32 -18.42 5.79
N PRO A 32 34.98 -17.68 6.85
CA PRO A 32 34.47 -18.28 8.07
C PRO A 32 33.10 -18.94 7.85
N CYS A 33 33.04 -20.23 8.18
CA CYS A 33 31.89 -21.10 8.01
C CYS A 33 31.41 -21.65 9.36
N GLN A 34 30.10 -21.75 9.53
CA GLN A 34 29.48 -22.59 10.55
C GLN A 34 29.09 -23.91 9.90
N ILE A 35 29.62 -25.02 10.43
CA ILE A 35 29.31 -26.37 9.96
C ILE A 35 28.09 -26.87 10.71
N VAL A 36 27.07 -27.30 9.97
CA VAL A 36 25.85 -27.90 10.50
C VAL A 36 25.77 -29.34 10.00
N GLN A 37 25.61 -30.28 10.93
CA GLN A 37 25.37 -31.69 10.61
C GLN A 37 23.89 -31.85 10.25
N ALA A 38 23.60 -31.97 8.96
CA ALA A 38 22.25 -32.06 8.44
C ALA A 38 22.21 -32.95 7.19
N ASP A 39 21.23 -33.85 7.12
CA ASP A 39 20.91 -34.59 5.89
C ASP A 39 20.33 -33.67 4.81
N ARG A 40 20.12 -34.17 3.58
CA ARG A 40 19.59 -33.34 2.48
C ARG A 40 18.23 -32.69 2.79
N ALA A 41 17.34 -33.38 3.50
CA ALA A 41 16.02 -32.85 3.83
C ALA A 41 16.14 -31.74 4.89
N GLN A 42 17.00 -31.95 5.89
CA GLN A 42 17.33 -30.96 6.91
C GLN A 42 18.06 -29.75 6.34
N GLN A 43 18.94 -29.95 5.35
CA GLN A 43 19.60 -28.87 4.60
C GLN A 43 18.56 -28.02 3.85
N ALA A 44 17.61 -28.65 3.15
CA ALA A 44 16.53 -27.94 2.47
C ALA A 44 15.62 -27.19 3.45
N ALA A 45 15.29 -27.79 4.60
CA ALA A 45 14.51 -27.14 5.66
C ALA A 45 15.26 -25.95 6.28
N ALA A 46 16.56 -26.10 6.54
CA ALA A 46 17.42 -25.03 7.04
C ALA A 46 17.54 -23.88 6.03
N TYR A 47 17.72 -24.19 4.74
CA TYR A 47 17.69 -23.20 3.67
C TYR A 47 16.36 -22.44 3.63
N ALA A 48 15.24 -23.17 3.71
CA ALA A 48 13.90 -22.58 3.71
C ALA A 48 13.64 -21.75 4.97
N ALA A 49 14.13 -22.15 6.14
CA ALA A 49 13.98 -21.37 7.37
C ALA A 49 14.84 -20.11 7.34
N VAL A 50 16.09 -20.19 6.88
CA VAL A 50 17.02 -19.05 6.82
C VAL A 50 16.58 -18.04 5.76
N ASN A 51 16.22 -18.50 4.57
CA ASN A 51 15.83 -17.61 3.47
C ASN A 51 14.33 -17.27 3.47
N GLY A 52 13.49 -18.14 4.04
CA GLY A 52 12.05 -17.91 4.13
C GLY A 52 11.66 -16.95 5.26
N ASN A 53 12.53 -16.76 6.27
CA ASN A 53 12.28 -15.84 7.38
C ASN A 53 12.86 -14.43 7.17
N ILE A 54 13.20 -14.07 5.92
CA ILE A 54 13.56 -12.71 5.56
C ILE A 54 12.32 -11.83 5.76
N THR A 55 12.39 -10.90 6.72
CA THR A 55 11.35 -9.89 6.90
C THR A 55 11.35 -9.00 5.66
N LYS A 56 10.41 -9.23 4.75
CA LYS A 56 10.24 -8.39 3.56
C LYS A 56 10.01 -6.95 4.01
N THR A 57 10.83 -6.04 3.52
CA THR A 57 10.61 -4.61 3.71
C THR A 57 9.24 -4.24 3.17
N THR A 58 8.37 -3.70 4.03
CA THR A 58 7.03 -3.33 3.61
C THR A 58 7.06 -2.05 2.77
N ALA A 59 6.00 -1.81 2.00
CA ALA A 59 5.89 -0.59 1.19
C ALA A 59 5.99 0.68 2.06
N GLN A 60 5.44 0.66 3.28
CA GLN A 60 5.49 1.80 4.20
C GLN A 60 6.92 2.01 4.72
N GLN A 61 7.64 0.94 5.06
CA GLN A 61 9.05 1.03 5.45
C GLN A 61 9.91 1.61 4.34
N LEU A 62 9.70 1.17 3.09
CA LEU A 62 10.40 1.71 1.93
C LEU A 62 10.07 3.20 1.70
N PHE A 63 8.79 3.58 1.84
CA PHE A 63 8.37 4.98 1.75
C PHE A 63 9.06 5.87 2.78
N TYR A 64 9.07 5.47 4.06
CA TYR A 64 9.74 6.24 5.10
C TYR A 64 11.26 6.28 4.94
N ALA A 65 11.87 5.21 4.39
CA ALA A 65 13.28 5.22 4.04
C ALA A 65 13.59 6.23 2.93
N ARG A 66 12.75 6.30 1.88
CA ARG A 66 12.86 7.32 0.81
C ARG A 66 12.68 8.73 1.34
N LEU A 67 11.69 8.93 2.22
CA LEU A 67 11.45 10.22 2.87
C LEU A 67 12.67 10.67 3.68
N ALA A 68 13.26 9.77 4.47
CA ALA A 68 14.48 10.04 5.23
C ALA A 68 15.69 10.33 4.33
N ALA A 69 15.74 9.71 3.14
CA ALA A 69 16.75 9.99 2.12
C ALA A 69 16.52 11.30 1.34
N GLY A 70 15.43 12.03 1.64
CA GLY A 70 15.14 13.33 1.03
C GLY A 70 14.49 13.25 -0.34
N ASP A 71 14.00 12.07 -0.75
CA ASP A 71 13.30 11.83 -2.02
C ASP A 71 12.13 12.81 -2.22
N THR A 72 12.11 13.50 -3.36
CA THR A 72 11.13 14.55 -3.66
C THR A 72 9.72 13.98 -3.81
N HIS A 73 9.56 12.84 -4.48
CA HIS A 73 8.25 12.21 -4.63
C HIS A 73 7.67 11.74 -3.29
N ALA A 74 8.51 11.24 -2.38
CA ALA A 74 8.08 10.86 -1.04
C ALA A 74 7.67 12.08 -0.20
N LYS A 75 8.37 13.21 -0.34
CA LYS A 75 7.99 14.49 0.30
C LYS A 75 6.68 15.03 -0.26
N ASP A 76 6.54 15.09 -1.58
CA ASP A 76 5.32 15.56 -2.23
C ASP A 76 4.11 14.74 -1.78
N LEU A 77 4.27 13.41 -1.71
CA LEU A 77 3.21 12.54 -1.24
C LEU A 77 2.90 12.74 0.25
N MET A 78 3.91 12.98 1.09
CA MET A 78 3.70 13.32 2.50
C MET A 78 2.92 14.64 2.64
N ASP A 79 3.25 15.65 1.85
CA ASP A 79 2.58 16.95 1.87
C ASP A 79 1.13 16.86 1.37
N VAL A 80 0.85 16.00 0.39
CA VAL A 80 -0.52 15.68 -0.06
C VAL A 80 -1.30 15.02 1.07
N CYS A 81 -0.72 14.00 1.72
CA CYS A 81 -1.40 13.30 2.81
C CYS A 81 -1.69 14.25 3.98
N ALA A 82 -0.72 15.09 4.35
CA ALA A 82 -0.89 16.07 5.42
C ALA A 82 -1.99 17.09 5.11
N ALA A 83 -2.08 17.56 3.86
CA ALA A 83 -3.12 18.50 3.44
C ALA A 83 -4.55 17.94 3.56
N ALA A 84 -4.71 16.62 3.49
CA ALA A 84 -6.00 15.94 3.62
C ALA A 84 -6.19 15.25 4.98
N GLY A 85 -5.33 15.51 5.98
CA GLY A 85 -5.43 14.89 7.31
C GLY A 85 -5.13 13.39 7.33
N VAL A 86 -4.35 12.88 6.38
CA VAL A 86 -4.01 11.45 6.24
C VAL A 86 -2.63 11.12 6.81
N GLU A 87 -2.54 10.05 7.59
CA GLU A 87 -1.30 9.50 8.15
C GLU A 87 -1.01 8.11 7.57
N ILE A 88 0.15 7.94 6.90
CA ILE A 88 0.64 6.63 6.49
C ILE A 88 1.23 5.91 7.70
N VAL A 89 0.64 4.82 8.16
CA VAL A 89 1.13 4.14 9.37
C VAL A 89 2.44 3.39 9.10
N ARG A 90 3.36 3.41 10.06
CA ARG A 90 4.70 2.77 9.93
C ARG A 90 4.69 1.25 10.04
N ARG A 91 3.63 0.68 10.61
CA ARG A 91 3.49 -0.75 10.88
C ARG A 91 2.15 -1.23 10.35
N ASN A 92 2.11 -2.48 9.90
CA ASN A 92 0.86 -3.11 9.52
C ASN A 92 -0.04 -3.22 10.76
N MET A 93 -1.25 -2.69 10.65
CA MET A 93 -2.30 -2.76 11.66
C MET A 93 -3.52 -3.46 11.08
N VAL A 94 -4.31 -4.10 11.95
CA VAL A 94 -5.62 -4.62 11.52
C VAL A 94 -6.56 -3.44 11.27
N SER A 95 -7.39 -3.52 10.23
CA SER A 95 -8.28 -2.42 9.82
C SER A 95 -9.16 -1.89 10.96
N THR A 96 -9.61 -2.76 11.87
CA THR A 96 -10.44 -2.41 13.03
C THR A 96 -9.73 -1.55 14.08
N LYS A 97 -8.40 -1.40 13.99
CA LYS A 97 -7.58 -0.56 14.88
C LYS A 97 -7.10 0.72 14.20
N MET A 98 -7.50 0.97 12.95
CA MET A 98 -7.13 2.18 12.23
C MET A 98 -7.95 3.36 12.75
N LYS A 99 -7.27 4.45 13.12
CA LYS A 99 -7.94 5.70 13.48
C LYS A 99 -8.42 6.44 12.22
N PRO A 100 -9.34 7.43 12.35
CA PRO A 100 -9.61 8.38 11.28
C PRO A 100 -8.33 8.93 10.65
N GLY A 101 -8.30 9.05 9.32
CA GLY A 101 -7.13 9.53 8.57
C GLY A 101 -5.97 8.54 8.45
N GLN A 102 -5.95 7.41 9.16
CA GLN A 102 -4.82 6.48 9.06
C GLN A 102 -4.95 5.54 7.86
N THR A 103 -3.82 5.25 7.21
CA THR A 103 -3.76 4.32 6.07
C THR A 103 -2.48 3.50 5.98
N GLN A 104 -2.59 2.31 5.40
CA GLN A 104 -1.46 1.47 4.98
C GLN A 104 -1.24 1.51 3.46
N ALA A 105 -2.11 2.18 2.71
CA ALA A 105 -2.23 2.08 1.26
C ALA A 105 -1.25 3.00 0.50
N VAL A 106 0.01 3.08 0.94
CA VAL A 106 1.01 3.98 0.34
C VAL A 106 1.20 3.75 -1.15
N GLY A 107 1.12 2.50 -1.61
CA GLY A 107 1.22 2.19 -3.05
C GLY A 107 0.06 2.76 -3.87
N ALA A 108 -1.16 2.77 -3.32
CA ALA A 108 -2.32 3.36 -3.99
C ALA A 108 -2.22 4.88 -4.01
N LEU A 109 -1.82 5.48 -2.89
CA LEU A 109 -1.55 6.91 -2.79
C LEU A 109 -0.52 7.38 -3.84
N SER A 110 0.62 6.68 -3.97
CA SER A 110 1.63 7.02 -4.97
C SER A 110 1.09 6.91 -6.41
N ARG A 111 0.32 5.85 -6.71
CA ARG A 111 -0.30 5.67 -8.03
C ARG A 111 -1.31 6.77 -8.34
N CYS A 112 -2.17 7.11 -7.39
CA CYS A 112 -3.18 8.15 -7.56
C CYS A 112 -2.54 9.53 -7.73
N LEU A 113 -1.51 9.85 -6.95
CA LEU A 113 -0.78 11.10 -7.11
C LEU A 113 -0.17 11.22 -8.51
N GLN A 114 0.45 10.15 -9.00
CA GLN A 114 1.05 10.15 -10.33
C GLN A 114 0.00 10.24 -11.45
N ARG A 115 -1.16 9.61 -11.28
CA ARG A 115 -2.18 9.49 -12.33
C ARG A 115 -3.14 10.67 -12.38
N TYR A 116 -3.59 11.16 -11.22
CA TYR A 116 -4.67 12.15 -11.10
C TYR A 116 -4.18 13.52 -10.60
N GLY A 117 -2.93 13.61 -10.17
CA GLY A 117 -2.33 14.85 -9.68
C GLY A 117 -2.66 15.15 -8.21
N ARG A 118 -2.04 16.24 -7.73
CA ARG A 118 -2.10 16.68 -6.34
C ARG A 118 -3.52 17.02 -5.89
N GLU A 119 -4.18 17.93 -6.61
CA GLU A 119 -5.51 18.44 -6.22
C GLU A 119 -6.54 17.32 -6.13
N THR A 120 -6.65 16.48 -7.17
CA THR A 120 -7.58 15.35 -7.17
C THR A 120 -7.35 14.40 -6.00
N LEU A 121 -6.09 14.08 -5.67
CA LEU A 121 -5.81 13.19 -4.56
C LEU A 121 -6.14 13.84 -3.21
N ILE A 122 -5.82 15.12 -3.02
CA ILE A 122 -6.19 15.86 -1.80
C ILE A 122 -7.71 15.82 -1.62
N THR A 123 -8.46 16.25 -2.63
CA THR A 123 -9.93 16.28 -2.59
C THR A 123 -10.52 14.89 -2.36
N ALA A 124 -10.02 13.85 -3.03
CA ALA A 124 -10.46 12.48 -2.83
C ALA A 124 -10.24 12.01 -1.38
N LEU A 125 -9.10 12.34 -0.78
CA LEU A 125 -8.82 11.99 0.61
C LEU A 125 -9.69 12.79 1.59
N GLN A 126 -9.93 14.08 1.33
CA GLN A 126 -10.83 14.91 2.15
C GLN A 126 -12.28 14.42 2.11
N CYS A 127 -12.75 13.89 0.98
CA CYS A 127 -14.05 13.21 0.92
C CYS A 127 -14.18 12.02 1.89
N ILE A 128 -13.07 11.49 2.40
CA ILE A 128 -13.05 10.43 3.41
C ILE A 128 -12.82 11.02 4.81
N THR A 129 -11.84 11.92 4.97
CA THR A 129 -11.38 12.39 6.28
C THR A 129 -12.19 13.53 6.86
N GLU A 130 -12.87 14.31 6.03
CA GLU A 130 -13.65 15.49 6.43
C GLU A 130 -15.18 15.26 6.34
N THR A 131 -15.61 14.03 6.07
CA THR A 131 -17.02 13.65 6.02
C THR A 131 -17.36 12.66 7.13
N ALA A 132 -18.61 12.68 7.61
CA ALA A 132 -19.06 11.87 8.73
C ALA A 132 -18.14 12.04 9.97
N ASP A 133 -17.73 10.94 10.61
CA ASP A 133 -16.78 10.93 11.74
C ASP A 133 -15.32 10.71 11.30
N GLY A 134 -15.00 11.01 10.03
CA GLY A 134 -13.68 10.81 9.42
C GLY A 134 -13.43 9.37 8.94
N ASN A 135 -14.50 8.57 8.84
CA ASN A 135 -14.55 7.23 8.24
C ASN A 135 -13.37 6.32 8.64
N PRO A 136 -13.22 5.98 9.94
CA PRO A 136 -12.12 5.18 10.43
C PRO A 136 -11.93 3.87 9.63
N GLY A 137 -10.72 3.65 9.12
CA GLY A 137 -10.38 2.44 8.35
C GLY A 137 -10.82 2.44 6.88
N PHE A 138 -11.41 3.52 6.36
CA PHE A 138 -11.80 3.63 4.93
C PHE A 138 -10.82 4.42 4.06
N VAL A 139 -9.74 4.98 4.62
CA VAL A 139 -8.58 5.42 3.83
C VAL A 139 -7.80 4.20 3.34
N ARG A 140 -8.38 3.45 2.39
CA ARG A 140 -7.87 2.18 1.85
C ARG A 140 -7.74 2.23 0.33
N ALA A 141 -6.89 1.35 -0.21
CA ALA A 141 -6.47 1.40 -1.62
C ALA A 141 -7.63 1.52 -2.61
N THR A 142 -8.61 0.64 -2.53
CA THR A 142 -9.76 0.59 -3.44
C THR A 142 -10.69 1.79 -3.33
N ILE A 143 -10.84 2.35 -2.12
CA ILE A 143 -11.65 3.56 -1.89
C ILE A 143 -10.93 4.80 -2.43
N ILE A 144 -9.62 4.94 -2.14
CA ILE A 144 -8.80 6.03 -2.65
C ILE A 144 -8.81 6.02 -4.19
N GLU A 145 -8.58 4.85 -4.79
CA GLU A 145 -8.55 4.69 -6.24
C GLU A 145 -9.92 4.98 -6.87
N GLY A 146 -11.01 4.45 -6.29
CA GLY A 146 -12.36 4.71 -6.78
C GLY A 146 -12.79 6.18 -6.68
N LEU A 147 -12.45 6.87 -5.59
CA LEU A 147 -12.69 8.31 -5.45
C LEU A 147 -11.88 9.12 -6.46
N CYS A 148 -10.58 8.82 -6.61
CA CYS A 148 -9.75 9.48 -7.62
C CYS A 148 -10.26 9.23 -9.04
N GLU A 149 -10.81 8.04 -9.32
CA GLU A 149 -11.41 7.71 -10.61
C GLU A 149 -12.71 8.49 -10.86
N ALA A 150 -13.57 8.64 -9.85
CA ALA A 150 -14.81 9.42 -9.97
C ALA A 150 -14.56 10.94 -10.09
N LEU A 151 -13.54 11.45 -9.40
CA LEU A 151 -13.19 12.87 -9.41
C LEU A 151 -12.24 13.24 -10.55
N GLY A 152 -11.48 12.28 -11.07
CA GLY A 152 -10.46 12.48 -12.10
C GLY A 152 -11.04 13.00 -13.40
N GLY A 153 -10.75 14.26 -13.72
CA GLY A 153 -11.26 14.92 -14.92
C GLY A 153 -12.73 15.35 -14.81
N SER A 154 -13.34 15.23 -13.63
CA SER A 154 -14.68 15.75 -13.37
C SER A 154 -14.62 17.18 -12.82
N PRO A 155 -15.68 17.98 -13.06
CA PRO A 155 -15.79 19.33 -12.51
C PRO A 155 -15.81 19.37 -10.97
N TRP A 156 -16.20 18.25 -10.35
CA TRP A 156 -16.49 18.16 -8.92
C TRP A 156 -15.27 18.41 -8.04
N VAL A 157 -14.06 18.16 -8.55
CA VAL A 157 -12.81 18.37 -7.81
C VAL A 157 -12.65 19.82 -7.32
N ASN A 158 -13.24 20.79 -8.02
CA ASN A 158 -13.13 22.21 -7.70
C ASN A 158 -14.32 22.76 -6.88
N LEU A 159 -15.28 21.91 -6.48
CA LEU A 159 -16.48 22.36 -5.78
C LEU A 159 -16.27 22.63 -4.28
N GLY A 160 -15.10 22.27 -3.73
CA GLY A 160 -14.74 22.53 -2.34
C GLY A 160 -15.79 22.03 -1.35
N GLU A 161 -16.29 22.92 -0.48
CA GLU A 161 -17.26 22.59 0.57
C GLU A 161 -18.56 21.97 0.02
N ALA A 162 -18.99 22.34 -1.19
CA ALA A 162 -20.19 21.76 -1.77
C ALA A 162 -20.03 20.27 -2.09
N LEU A 163 -18.82 19.83 -2.48
CA LEU A 163 -18.50 18.42 -2.66
C LEU A 163 -18.53 17.69 -1.32
N LEU A 164 -17.88 18.25 -0.29
CA LEU A 164 -17.82 17.62 1.04
C LEU A 164 -19.21 17.47 1.65
N ARG A 165 -20.07 18.49 1.55
CA ARG A 165 -21.48 18.41 2.00
C ARG A 165 -22.26 17.35 1.23
N ALA A 166 -22.04 17.20 -0.08
CA ALA A 166 -22.69 16.15 -0.86
C ALA A 166 -22.20 14.75 -0.45
N MET A 167 -20.94 14.63 -0.03
CA MET A 167 -20.34 13.38 0.42
C MET A 167 -20.66 13.03 1.88
N ASP A 168 -21.17 13.96 2.69
CA ASP A 168 -21.41 13.75 4.13
C ASP A 168 -22.39 12.60 4.42
N ASP A 169 -23.40 12.42 3.54
CA ASP A 169 -24.35 11.31 3.61
C ASP A 169 -23.85 10.02 2.93
N PHE A 170 -22.62 9.98 2.39
CA PHE A 170 -22.09 8.80 1.72
C PHE A 170 -21.54 7.79 2.74
N SER A 171 -22.26 6.70 2.95
CA SER A 171 -21.82 5.61 3.83
C SER A 171 -20.83 4.69 3.13
N PHE A 172 -19.53 4.92 3.34
CA PHE A 172 -18.49 3.98 2.90
C PHE A 172 -18.66 2.55 3.45
N PRO A 173 -19.07 2.34 4.73
CA PRO A 173 -19.33 1.00 5.24
C PRO A 173 -20.42 0.25 4.48
N ASP A 174 -21.56 0.90 4.21
CA ASP A 174 -22.69 0.24 3.55
C ASP A 174 -22.33 -0.08 2.09
N VAL A 175 -21.75 0.87 1.37
CA VAL A 175 -21.30 0.66 -0.01
C VAL A 175 -20.24 -0.43 -0.08
N TRP A 176 -19.32 -0.47 0.89
CA TRP A 176 -18.33 -1.53 0.95
C TRP A 176 -18.98 -2.91 1.18
N GLY A 177 -19.91 -3.01 2.13
CA GLY A 177 -20.68 -4.23 2.39
C GLY A 177 -21.42 -4.69 1.14
N GLU A 178 -22.18 -3.81 0.48
CA GLU A 178 -22.90 -4.12 -0.77
C GLU A 178 -21.98 -4.68 -1.87
N ILE A 179 -20.74 -4.19 -1.96
CA ILE A 179 -19.79 -4.64 -2.98
C ILE A 179 -19.15 -5.96 -2.56
N THR A 180 -18.76 -6.12 -1.29
CA THR A 180 -17.95 -7.27 -0.87
C THR A 180 -18.75 -8.47 -0.35
N ASP A 181 -19.98 -8.25 0.12
CA ASP A 181 -20.79 -9.29 0.74
C ASP A 181 -21.27 -10.28 -0.31
N GLY A 182 -21.05 -11.58 -0.06
CA GLY A 182 -21.43 -12.65 -0.98
C GLY A 182 -20.49 -12.85 -2.18
N HIS A 183 -19.38 -12.11 -2.25
CA HIS A 183 -18.40 -12.23 -3.34
C HIS A 183 -17.04 -12.74 -2.85
N ASP A 184 -16.79 -14.05 -2.97
CA ASP A 184 -15.55 -14.68 -2.48
C ASP A 184 -14.27 -14.24 -3.21
N LYS A 185 -14.38 -13.69 -4.44
CA LYS A 185 -13.23 -13.30 -5.27
C LYS A 185 -13.54 -12.11 -6.17
N LEU A 186 -13.58 -10.90 -5.59
CA LEU A 186 -13.55 -9.67 -6.38
C LEU A 186 -12.13 -9.24 -6.68
N PHE A 187 -11.87 -8.93 -7.95
CA PHE A 187 -10.61 -8.32 -8.35
C PHE A 187 -10.59 -6.87 -7.85
N PRO A 188 -9.46 -6.40 -7.28
CA PRO A 188 -9.37 -5.03 -6.77
C PRO A 188 -9.78 -3.96 -7.78
N ALA A 189 -9.41 -4.12 -9.04
CA ALA A 189 -9.80 -3.20 -10.11
C ALA A 189 -11.33 -3.11 -10.28
N THR A 190 -12.04 -4.23 -10.19
CA THR A 190 -13.51 -4.26 -10.24
C THR A 190 -14.11 -3.50 -9.05
N VAL A 191 -13.56 -3.69 -7.86
CA VAL A 191 -14.00 -2.95 -6.66
C VAL A 191 -13.78 -1.45 -6.84
N CYS A 192 -12.63 -1.02 -7.36
CA CYS A 192 -12.35 0.39 -7.64
C CYS A 192 -13.40 1.00 -8.58
N THR A 193 -13.70 0.33 -9.70
CA THR A 193 -14.73 0.80 -10.64
C THR A 193 -16.12 0.82 -10.02
N MET A 194 -16.49 -0.17 -9.20
CA MET A 194 -17.79 -0.18 -8.51
C MET A 194 -17.91 0.97 -7.51
N ILE A 195 -16.84 1.27 -6.75
CA ILE A 195 -16.78 2.43 -5.87
C ILE A 195 -16.89 3.73 -6.66
N ALA A 196 -16.14 3.87 -7.76
CA ALA A 196 -16.19 5.05 -8.62
C ALA A 196 -17.61 5.31 -9.14
N ASN A 197 -18.30 4.26 -9.59
CA ASN A 197 -19.69 4.35 -10.03
C ASN A 197 -20.65 4.76 -8.90
N LYS A 198 -20.53 4.14 -7.72
CA LYS A 198 -21.38 4.47 -6.56
C LYS A 198 -21.19 5.93 -6.11
N VAL A 199 -19.95 6.40 -6.07
CA VAL A 199 -19.64 7.81 -5.76
C VAL A 199 -20.24 8.73 -6.82
N THR A 200 -20.02 8.41 -8.10
CA THR A 200 -20.53 9.20 -9.24
C THR A 200 -22.04 9.36 -9.20
N GLU A 201 -22.78 8.26 -8.99
CA GLU A 201 -24.24 8.29 -8.90
C GLU A 201 -24.73 9.04 -7.65
N HIS A 202 -24.05 8.88 -6.51
CA HIS A 202 -24.37 9.63 -5.29
C HIS A 202 -24.19 11.14 -5.47
N LEU A 203 -23.11 11.56 -6.13
CA LEU A 203 -22.82 12.97 -6.40
C LEU A 203 -23.82 13.57 -7.40
N LYS A 204 -24.16 12.85 -8.49
CA LYS A 204 -25.20 13.29 -9.44
C LYS A 204 -26.57 13.46 -8.79
N ALA A 205 -26.90 12.64 -7.81
CA ALA A 205 -28.18 12.76 -7.10
C ALA A 205 -28.25 13.99 -6.17
N ARG A 206 -27.11 14.52 -5.71
CA ARG A 206 -27.03 15.59 -4.69
C ARG A 206 -26.57 16.94 -5.22
N LEU A 207 -25.75 16.94 -6.26
CA LEU A 207 -25.25 18.17 -6.88
C LEU A 207 -26.26 18.73 -7.87
N THR A 208 -26.40 20.05 -7.90
CA THR A 208 -27.27 20.73 -8.87
C THR A 208 -26.75 20.58 -10.31
N PRO A 209 -27.59 20.74 -11.35
CA PRO A 209 -27.15 20.69 -12.74
C PRO A 209 -26.00 21.67 -13.06
N SER A 210 -25.98 22.84 -12.41
CA SER A 210 -24.90 23.82 -12.57
C SER A 210 -23.55 23.33 -12.02
N GLN A 211 -23.56 22.57 -10.92
CA GLN A 211 -22.36 21.98 -10.31
C GLN A 211 -21.89 20.72 -11.03
N GLN A 212 -22.77 20.07 -11.80
CA GLN A 212 -22.42 18.90 -12.60
C GLN A 212 -21.73 19.25 -13.92
N ALA A 213 -21.90 20.48 -14.41
CA ALA A 213 -21.44 20.91 -15.73
C ALA A 213 -20.23 21.88 -15.70
N ALA A 214 -19.69 22.19 -14.51
CA ALA A 214 -18.74 23.28 -14.27
C ALA A 214 -17.27 22.86 -14.23
#